data_AF-A0A9N8HK79-F1
#
_entry.id   AF-A0A9N8HK79-F1
#
_cell.length_a   1.000
_cell.length_b   1.000
_cell.length_c   1.000
_cell.angle_alpha   90.00
_cell.angle_beta   90.00
_cell.angle_gamma   90.00
#
_symmetry.space_group_name_H-M   'P 1'
#
loop_
_entity.id
_entity.type
_entity.pdbx_description
1 polymer ?
#
loop_
_entity_poly.entity_id
_entity_poly.type
_entity_poly.pdbx_seq_one_letter_code
_entity_poly.pdbx_strand_id
1 'polypeptide(L)'
;MKPEFGQLRACIYTNEDELTRFRSIVVNLVLATDIMDKDLGAQRKDRWARAFNSNEGPLPSQSSKENKETEVNRKATIVLEHLIQASDIAHTMQHWHVYRKWNERLFCEMYQAYKDGRSDKDPSEGWYEGEIGFFDFYIIPLAKKLETCGVFGVSSSEYLGYAEANRKEWVDKGRNLVKVYLERFKLRDSVGPGGGFSSTGDLMELALTEATEPASMSSASDHGSAIGLNLDEGSHIFDV
;
A
#
# COMPACT_ATOMS: atom_id res chain seq x y z
N MET A 1 -0.70 27.04 19.22
CA MET A 1 -0.29 27.59 17.91
C MET A 1 0.02 29.06 18.06
N LYS A 2 0.93 29.62 17.24
CA LYS A 2 1.31 31.04 17.32
C LYS A 2 0.16 31.97 16.90
N PRO A 3 0.07 33.21 17.43
CA PRO A 3 -1.01 34.15 17.12
C PRO A 3 -1.17 34.49 15.64
N GLU A 4 -0.08 34.45 14.87
CA GLU A 4 -0.07 34.72 13.42
C GLU A 4 -0.95 33.77 12.59
N PHE A 5 -1.30 32.59 13.10
CA PHE A 5 -2.19 31.63 12.42
C PHE A 5 -3.68 31.83 12.75
N GLY A 6 -4.06 32.97 13.32
CA GLY A 6 -5.44 33.25 13.77
C GLY A 6 -6.50 33.08 12.69
N GLN A 7 -6.22 33.49 11.45
CA GLN A 7 -7.15 33.34 10.32
C GLN A 7 -7.36 31.88 9.92
N LEU A 8 -6.27 31.11 9.79
CA LEU A 8 -6.35 29.67 9.51
C LEU A 8 -7.13 28.92 10.60
N ARG A 9 -6.90 29.29 11.87
CA ARG A 9 -7.62 28.71 13.01
C ARG A 9 -9.13 28.94 12.92
N ALA A 10 -9.53 30.15 12.56
CA ALA A 10 -10.94 30.51 12.38
C ALA A 10 -11.62 29.77 11.20
N CYS A 11 -10.84 29.29 10.23
CA CYS A 11 -11.35 28.42 9.16
C CYS A 11 -11.56 26.96 9.60
N ILE A 12 -10.93 26.52 10.70
CA ILE A 12 -11.00 25.13 11.20
C ILE A 12 -12.07 24.99 12.27
N TYR A 13 -12.19 25.97 13.18
CA TYR A 13 -13.19 25.99 14.24
C TYR A 13 -13.53 27.43 14.68
N THR A 14 -14.73 27.61 15.19
CA THR A 14 -15.28 28.89 15.66
C THR A 14 -15.49 28.92 17.18
N ASN A 15 -15.58 27.76 17.82
CA ASN A 15 -15.83 27.61 19.26
C ASN A 15 -15.01 26.43 19.86
N GLU A 16 -15.00 26.35 21.19
CA GLU A 16 -14.21 25.35 21.93
C GLU A 16 -14.69 23.90 21.71
N ASP A 17 -15.97 23.69 21.47
CA ASP A 17 -16.51 22.35 21.19
C ASP A 17 -16.04 21.84 19.82
N GLU A 18 -16.02 22.70 18.81
CA GLU A 18 -15.47 22.40 17.48
C GLU A 18 -13.96 22.14 17.53
N LEU A 19 -13.21 22.91 18.33
CA LEU A 19 -11.79 22.65 18.58
C LEU A 19 -11.58 21.27 19.21
N THR A 20 -12.36 20.93 20.23
CA THR A 20 -12.28 19.65 20.93
C THR A 20 -12.58 18.49 19.98
N ARG A 21 -13.62 18.64 19.14
CA ARG A 21 -13.97 17.66 18.11
C ARG A 21 -12.86 17.51 17.08
N PHE A 22 -12.36 18.62 16.53
CA PHE A 22 -11.27 18.60 15.55
C PHE A 22 -10.03 17.92 16.11
N ARG A 23 -9.61 18.28 17.33
CA ARG A 23 -8.49 17.65 18.02
C ARG A 23 -8.70 16.14 18.15
N SER A 24 -9.89 15.71 18.58
CA SER A 24 -10.21 14.29 18.71
C SER A 24 -10.07 13.56 17.38
N ILE A 25 -10.55 14.14 16.28
CA ILE A 25 -10.44 13.56 14.94
C ILE A 25 -8.96 13.45 14.54
N VAL A 26 -8.19 14.52 14.66
CA VAL A 26 -6.76 14.53 14.29
C VAL A 26 -5.97 13.50 15.10
N VAL A 27 -6.19 13.42 16.42
CA VAL A 27 -5.54 12.42 17.27
C VAL A 27 -5.87 11.01 16.81
N ASN A 28 -7.15 10.72 16.55
CA ASN A 28 -7.56 9.40 16.07
C ASN A 28 -6.95 9.06 14.70
N LEU A 29 -6.84 10.03 13.79
CA LEU A 29 -6.21 9.83 12.48
C LEU A 29 -4.71 9.56 12.60
N VAL A 30 -3.99 10.28 13.46
CA VAL A 30 -2.56 10.05 13.71
C VAL A 30 -2.35 8.68 14.36
N LEU A 31 -3.21 8.26 15.29
CA LEU A 31 -3.14 6.92 15.87
C LEU A 31 -3.49 5.84 14.83
N ALA A 32 -4.35 6.14 13.86
CA ALA A 32 -4.72 5.20 12.82
C ALA A 32 -3.58 4.88 11.84
N THR A 33 -2.57 5.74 11.70
CA THR A 33 -1.39 5.46 10.87
C THR A 33 -0.43 4.47 11.51
N ASP A 34 -0.55 4.19 12.82
CA ASP A 34 0.21 3.08 13.42
C ASP A 34 -0.37 1.73 12.97
N ILE A 35 0.32 1.18 11.98
CA ILE A 35 0.03 -0.08 11.34
C ILE A 35 0.60 -1.28 12.10
N MET A 36 1.69 -1.10 12.83
CA MET A 36 2.44 -2.21 13.46
C MET A 36 1.82 -2.61 14.81
N ASP A 37 1.02 -1.74 15.40
CA ASP A 37 0.24 -2.04 16.59
C ASP A 37 -0.93 -2.99 16.28
N LYS A 38 -0.83 -4.22 16.80
CA LYS A 38 -1.80 -5.30 16.61
C LYS A 38 -3.14 -5.03 17.28
N ASP A 39 -3.14 -4.32 18.41
CA ASP A 39 -4.34 -4.01 19.18
C ASP A 39 -5.14 -2.91 18.48
N LEU A 40 -4.45 -1.87 18.01
CA LEU A 40 -5.06 -0.86 17.13
C LEU A 40 -5.56 -1.51 15.83
N GLY A 41 -4.82 -2.47 15.28
CA GLY A 41 -5.25 -3.29 14.14
C GLY A 41 -6.57 -4.03 14.38
N ALA A 42 -6.71 -4.68 15.53
CA ALA A 42 -7.92 -5.40 15.91
C ALA A 42 -9.12 -4.45 16.11
N GLN A 43 -8.92 -3.34 16.84
CA GLN A 43 -9.96 -2.34 17.06
C GLN A 43 -10.49 -1.75 15.76
N ARG A 44 -9.62 -1.54 14.76
CA ARG A 44 -10.04 -1.07 13.43
C ARG A 44 -10.89 -2.09 12.68
N LYS A 45 -10.53 -3.37 12.73
CA LYS A 45 -11.32 -4.44 12.11
C LYS A 45 -12.73 -4.51 12.73
N ASP A 46 -12.84 -4.39 14.05
CA ASP A 46 -14.13 -4.33 14.75
C ASP A 46 -14.96 -3.11 14.31
N ARG A 47 -14.36 -1.90 14.31
CA ARG A 47 -15.04 -0.67 13.87
C ARG A 47 -15.54 -0.78 12.42
N TRP A 48 -14.73 -1.33 11.52
CA TRP A 48 -15.12 -1.55 10.12
C TRP A 48 -16.32 -2.50 10.02
N ALA A 49 -16.25 -3.66 10.67
CA ALA A 49 -17.34 -4.64 10.67
C ALA A 49 -18.64 -4.01 11.22
N ARG A 50 -18.55 -3.24 12.30
CA ARG A 50 -19.71 -2.53 12.87
C ARG A 50 -20.29 -1.45 11.96
N ALA A 51 -19.52 -0.87 11.05
CA ALA A 51 -20.03 0.20 10.18
C ALA A 51 -20.53 -0.28 8.82
N PHE A 52 -19.99 -1.39 8.32
CA PHE A 52 -20.28 -1.89 6.98
C PHE A 52 -20.93 -3.28 6.95
N ASN A 53 -20.87 -4.09 8.03
CA ASN A 53 -21.44 -5.46 8.07
C ASN A 53 -22.76 -5.56 8.87
N SER A 54 -23.40 -4.45 9.23
CA SER A 54 -24.64 -4.45 10.03
C SER A 54 -25.89 -5.01 9.32
N ASN A 55 -25.76 -5.57 8.11
CA ASN A 55 -26.87 -6.04 7.30
C ASN A 55 -27.00 -7.58 7.16
N GLU A 56 -26.12 -8.40 7.75
CA GLU A 56 -26.15 -9.87 7.54
C GLU A 56 -26.35 -10.72 8.81
N GLY A 57 -26.97 -10.17 9.87
CA GLY A 57 -27.31 -10.93 11.08
C GLY A 57 -28.82 -10.99 11.34
N PRO A 58 -29.37 -12.11 11.89
CA PRO A 58 -30.76 -12.14 12.32
C PRO A 58 -30.95 -11.13 13.46
N LEU A 59 -31.99 -10.29 13.32
CA LEU A 59 -32.38 -9.20 14.22
C LEU A 59 -32.06 -9.45 15.71
N PRO A 60 -31.31 -8.56 16.38
CA PRO A 60 -31.41 -8.42 17.81
C PRO A 60 -32.61 -7.53 18.14
N SER A 61 -33.40 -8.04 19.08
CA SER A 61 -34.46 -7.35 19.82
C SER A 61 -34.11 -5.89 20.19
N GLN A 62 -35.05 -4.99 19.87
CA GLN A 62 -35.33 -3.70 20.53
C GLN A 62 -34.28 -3.20 21.53
N SER A 63 -33.30 -2.41 21.07
CA SER A 63 -32.72 -1.33 21.89
C SER A 63 -32.09 -0.27 20.97
N SER A 64 -32.64 0.95 21.04
CA SER A 64 -32.25 2.18 20.33
C SER A 64 -32.16 2.09 18.80
N LYS A 65 -33.14 2.72 18.10
CA LYS A 65 -32.90 3.23 16.74
C LYS A 65 -31.71 4.19 16.83
N GLU A 66 -30.53 3.74 16.43
CA GLU A 66 -29.36 4.63 16.31
C GLU A 66 -29.77 5.79 15.40
N ASN A 67 -29.52 7.03 15.81
CA ASN A 67 -29.90 8.19 15.00
C ASN A 67 -29.13 8.11 13.67
N LYS A 68 -29.80 8.34 12.54
CA LYS A 68 -29.17 8.28 11.20
C LYS A 68 -27.90 9.14 11.12
N GLU A 69 -27.90 10.26 11.85
CA GLU A 69 -26.75 11.14 11.98
C GLU A 69 -25.53 10.45 12.64
N THR A 70 -25.76 9.66 13.68
CA THR A 70 -24.72 8.88 14.37
C THR A 70 -24.13 7.81 13.45
N GLU A 71 -24.97 7.13 12.65
CA GLU A 71 -24.50 6.15 11.66
C GLU A 71 -23.64 6.81 10.57
N VAL A 72 -24.06 7.96 10.07
CA VAL A 72 -23.30 8.75 9.08
C VAL A 72 -21.97 9.22 9.66
N ASN A 73 -21.97 9.77 10.88
CA ASN A 73 -20.75 10.24 11.55
C ASN A 73 -19.76 9.09 11.83
N ARG A 74 -20.27 7.90 12.21
CA ARG A 74 -19.46 6.69 12.39
C ARG A 74 -18.80 6.27 11.08
N LYS A 75 -19.58 6.19 9.99
CA LYS A 75 -19.07 5.84 8.65
C LYS A 75 -18.03 6.87 8.18
N ALA A 76 -18.29 8.16 8.34
CA ALA A 76 -17.36 9.23 7.96
C ALA A 76 -16.01 9.11 8.70
N THR A 77 -16.04 8.83 10.01
CA THR A 77 -14.82 8.64 10.81
C THR A 77 -13.99 7.47 10.28
N ILE A 78 -14.64 6.34 9.99
CA ILE A 78 -13.94 5.14 9.51
C ILE A 78 -13.37 5.35 8.10
N VAL A 79 -14.09 6.07 7.25
CA VAL A 79 -13.60 6.46 5.93
C VAL A 79 -12.36 7.35 6.03
N LEU A 80 -12.34 8.33 6.94
CA LEU A 80 -11.16 9.17 7.16
C LEU A 80 -9.96 8.36 7.69
N GLU A 81 -10.20 7.40 8.59
CA GLU A 81 -9.15 6.48 9.06
C GLU A 81 -8.56 5.65 7.90
N HIS A 82 -9.40 5.10 7.01
CA HIS A 82 -8.91 4.33 5.87
C HIS A 82 -8.21 5.21 4.84
N LEU A 83 -8.66 6.45 4.66
CA LEU A 83 -8.02 7.44 3.78
C LEU A 83 -6.60 7.74 4.22
N ILE A 84 -6.40 8.04 5.51
CA ILE A 84 -5.05 8.37 6.01
C ILE A 84 -4.12 7.16 5.95
N GLN A 85 -4.64 5.95 6.23
CA GLN A 85 -3.88 4.71 6.09
C GLN A 85 -3.46 4.43 4.65
N ALA A 86 -4.39 4.56 3.70
CA ALA A 86 -4.08 4.42 2.28
C ALA A 86 -3.05 5.45 1.83
N SER A 87 -3.14 6.68 2.35
CA SER A 87 -2.20 7.77 2.01
C SER A 87 -0.78 7.47 2.48
N ASP A 88 -0.61 6.91 3.68
CA ASP A 88 0.70 6.61 4.28
C ASP A 88 1.50 5.58 3.47
N ILE A 89 0.81 4.61 2.89
CA ILE A 89 1.39 3.50 2.12
C ILE A 89 1.09 3.59 0.61
N ALA A 90 0.63 4.73 0.12
CA ALA A 90 0.12 4.88 -1.25
C ALA A 90 1.12 4.45 -2.33
N HIS A 91 2.42 4.64 -2.08
CA HIS A 91 3.49 4.26 -3.00
C HIS A 91 3.50 2.76 -3.37
N THR A 92 2.95 1.89 -2.52
CA THR A 92 2.82 0.44 -2.78
C THR A 92 1.71 0.11 -3.78
N MET A 93 0.76 1.03 -3.98
CA MET A 93 -0.39 0.91 -4.89
C MET A 93 -0.25 1.85 -6.10
N GLN A 94 0.96 2.29 -6.40
CA GLN A 94 1.32 3.10 -7.57
C GLN A 94 2.17 2.29 -8.55
N HIS A 95 2.47 2.85 -9.72
CA HIS A 95 3.35 2.21 -10.70
C HIS A 95 4.67 1.71 -10.10
N TRP A 96 5.14 0.55 -10.58
CA TRP A 96 6.35 -0.15 -10.14
C TRP A 96 7.56 0.75 -9.86
N HIS A 97 7.83 1.71 -10.75
CA HIS A 97 8.97 2.62 -10.59
C HIS A 97 8.87 3.49 -9.32
N VAL A 98 7.66 3.93 -8.97
CA VAL A 98 7.40 4.74 -7.76
C VAL A 98 7.53 3.88 -6.51
N TYR A 99 6.90 2.70 -6.50
CA TYR A 99 7.04 1.72 -5.42
C TYR A 99 8.52 1.42 -5.13
N ARG A 100 9.28 1.01 -6.16
CA ARG A 100 10.69 0.66 -6.04
C ARG A 100 11.53 1.81 -5.47
N LYS A 101 11.29 3.05 -5.92
CA LYS A 101 12.00 4.23 -5.46
C LYS A 101 11.80 4.49 -3.96
N TRP A 102 10.56 4.40 -3.48
CA TRP A 102 10.26 4.61 -2.06
C TRP A 102 10.69 3.44 -1.19
N ASN A 103 10.54 2.21 -1.69
CA ASN A 103 11.02 1.01 -1.01
C ASN A 103 12.55 1.03 -0.81
N GLU A 104 13.33 1.43 -1.83
CA GLU A 104 14.78 1.60 -1.69
C GLU A 104 15.15 2.65 -0.62
N ARG A 105 14.42 3.77 -0.57
CA ARG A 105 14.67 4.84 0.40
C ARG A 105 14.42 4.36 1.83
N LEU A 106 13.31 3.67 2.04
CA LEU A 106 12.98 3.09 3.35
C LEU A 106 14.02 2.04 3.76
N PHE A 107 14.43 1.16 2.84
CA PHE A 107 15.50 0.19 3.08
C PHE A 107 16.79 0.88 3.54
N CYS A 108 17.21 1.94 2.84
CA CYS A 108 18.41 2.70 3.20
C CYS A 108 18.31 3.33 4.60
N GLU A 109 17.15 3.92 4.94
CA GLU A 109 16.92 4.51 6.25
C GLU A 109 17.00 3.45 7.38
N MET A 110 16.38 2.29 7.16
CA MET A 110 16.41 1.17 8.11
C MET A 110 17.83 0.58 8.24
N TYR A 111 18.57 0.48 7.15
CA TYR A 111 19.94 -0.03 7.17
C TYR A 111 20.89 0.96 7.86
N GLN A 112 20.69 2.26 7.68
CA GLN A 112 21.42 3.28 8.46
C GLN A 112 21.10 3.16 9.95
N ALA A 113 19.82 2.97 10.32
CA ALA A 113 19.45 2.76 11.72
C ALA A 113 20.11 1.51 12.33
N TYR A 114 20.22 0.42 11.57
CA TYR A 114 20.97 -0.76 11.98
C TYR A 114 22.46 -0.46 12.20
N LYS A 115 23.11 0.21 11.24
CA LYS A 115 24.52 0.63 11.37
C LYS A 115 24.77 1.54 12.57
N ASP A 116 23.83 2.41 12.90
CA ASP A 116 23.90 3.31 14.05
C ASP A 116 23.62 2.61 15.39
N GLY A 117 23.26 1.32 15.38
CA GLY A 117 22.85 0.57 16.57
C GLY A 117 21.47 0.97 17.10
N ARG A 118 20.63 1.64 16.30
CA ARG A 118 19.24 1.99 16.62
C ARG A 118 18.24 0.88 16.26
N SER A 119 18.68 -0.12 15.49
CA SER A 119 17.95 -1.34 15.18
C SER A 119 18.87 -2.53 15.41
N ASP A 120 18.37 -3.58 16.07
CA ASP A 120 19.14 -4.80 16.30
C ASP A 120 19.22 -5.71 15.07
N LYS A 121 18.35 -5.48 14.09
CA LYS A 121 18.19 -6.35 12.92
C LYS A 121 18.74 -5.70 11.66
N ASP A 122 19.55 -6.45 10.93
CA ASP A 122 19.95 -6.11 9.56
C ASP A 122 18.73 -6.26 8.64
N PRO A 123 18.24 -5.18 8.01
CA PRO A 123 17.07 -5.29 7.15
C PRO A 123 17.35 -6.14 5.89
N SER A 124 18.61 -6.31 5.46
CA SER A 124 18.95 -7.08 4.25
C SER A 124 18.65 -8.57 4.36
N GLU A 125 18.56 -9.11 5.57
CA GLU A 125 18.29 -10.55 5.80
C GLU A 125 16.82 -10.93 5.62
N GLY A 126 15.90 -9.98 5.77
CA GLY A 126 14.46 -10.25 5.80
C GLY A 126 13.59 -9.34 4.92
N TRP A 127 14.18 -8.38 4.21
CA TRP A 127 13.40 -7.40 3.41
C TRP A 127 12.53 -8.06 2.34
N TYR A 128 13.06 -9.06 1.64
CA TYR A 128 12.35 -9.70 0.53
C TYR A 128 11.10 -10.42 1.01
N GLU A 129 11.24 -11.32 1.99
CA GLU A 129 10.14 -12.06 2.60
C GLU A 129 9.17 -11.13 3.34
N GLY A 130 9.71 -10.10 4.01
CA GLY A 130 8.93 -9.09 4.72
C GLY A 130 7.99 -8.32 3.79
N GLU A 131 8.50 -7.84 2.65
CA GLU A 131 7.69 -7.13 1.65
C GLU A 131 6.62 -8.04 1.04
N ILE A 132 6.90 -9.32 0.77
CA ILE A 132 5.87 -10.27 0.33
C ILE A 132 4.74 -10.36 1.36
N GLY A 133 5.10 -10.55 2.63
CA GLY A 133 4.13 -10.59 3.72
C GLY A 133 3.35 -9.27 3.85
N PHE A 134 4.01 -8.14 3.65
CA PHE A 134 3.39 -6.82 3.68
C PHE A 134 2.32 -6.67 2.59
N PHE A 135 2.62 -7.08 1.35
CA PHE A 135 1.62 -7.08 0.28
C PHE A 135 0.46 -8.03 0.56
N ASP A 136 0.75 -9.28 0.95
CA ASP A 136 -0.25 -10.33 1.09
C ASP A 136 -1.22 -10.08 2.26
N PHE A 137 -0.68 -9.67 3.40
CA PHE A 137 -1.45 -9.56 4.64
C PHE A 137 -1.93 -8.15 4.95
N TYR A 138 -1.41 -7.12 4.26
CA TYR A 138 -1.78 -5.74 4.51
C TYR A 138 -2.21 -4.96 3.25
N ILE A 139 -1.33 -4.77 2.27
CA ILE A 139 -1.59 -3.88 1.13
C ILE A 139 -2.77 -4.35 0.28
N ILE A 140 -2.76 -5.61 -0.16
CA ILE A 140 -3.82 -6.14 -1.02
C ILE A 140 -5.17 -6.18 -0.28
N PRO A 141 -5.27 -6.65 0.98
CA PRO A 141 -6.49 -6.54 1.76
C PRO A 141 -7.00 -5.10 1.92
N LEU A 142 -6.11 -4.12 2.10
CA LEU A 142 -6.48 -2.71 2.18
C LEU A 142 -7.00 -2.18 0.84
N ALA A 143 -6.31 -2.47 -0.26
CA ALA A 143 -6.73 -2.06 -1.60
C ALA A 143 -8.13 -2.59 -1.97
N LYS A 144 -8.42 -3.86 -1.64
CA LYS A 144 -9.76 -4.45 -1.79
C LYS A 144 -10.82 -3.71 -0.96
N LYS A 145 -10.50 -3.31 0.27
CA LYS A 145 -11.41 -2.50 1.08
C LYS A 145 -11.66 -1.13 0.47
N LEU A 146 -10.64 -0.46 -0.07
CA LEU A 146 -10.78 0.84 -0.72
C LEU A 146 -11.67 0.75 -1.97
N GLU A 147 -11.54 -0.32 -2.74
CA GLU A 147 -12.39 -0.62 -3.89
C GLU A 147 -13.85 -0.86 -3.48
N THR A 148 -14.09 -1.76 -2.52
CA THR A 148 -15.46 -2.07 -2.04
C THR A 148 -16.15 -0.90 -1.34
N CYS A 149 -15.39 0.04 -0.77
CA CYS A 149 -15.95 1.19 -0.07
C CYS A 149 -16.63 2.20 -1.02
N GLY A 150 -16.26 2.22 -2.31
CA GLY A 150 -16.85 3.11 -3.32
C GLY A 150 -16.60 4.61 -3.12
N VAL A 151 -15.97 5.02 -2.01
CA VAL A 151 -15.66 6.41 -1.66
C VAL A 151 -14.62 7.03 -2.61
N PHE A 152 -13.76 6.20 -3.20
CA PHE A 152 -12.62 6.64 -4.02
C PHE A 152 -12.92 6.68 -5.53
N GLY A 153 -14.17 6.44 -5.91
CA GLY A 153 -14.61 6.47 -7.30
C GLY A 153 -13.84 5.47 -8.18
N VAL A 154 -13.73 5.77 -9.47
CA VAL A 154 -13.13 4.89 -10.48
C VAL A 154 -11.63 4.61 -10.27
N SER A 155 -10.94 5.39 -9.45
CA SER A 155 -9.49 5.25 -9.20
C SER A 155 -9.14 4.13 -8.22
N SER A 156 -10.11 3.57 -7.48
CA SER A 156 -9.82 2.52 -6.49
C SER A 156 -9.46 1.16 -7.09
N SER A 157 -10.01 0.83 -8.27
CA SER A 157 -9.67 -0.42 -8.98
C SER A 157 -8.24 -0.39 -9.51
N GLU A 158 -7.73 0.80 -9.90
CA GLU A 158 -6.34 0.99 -10.30
C GLU A 158 -5.37 0.68 -9.16
N TYR A 159 -5.69 1.09 -7.92
CA TYR A 159 -4.85 0.81 -6.75
C TYR A 159 -4.69 -0.68 -6.49
N LEU A 160 -5.79 -1.45 -6.59
CA LEU A 160 -5.73 -2.90 -6.44
C LEU A 160 -4.87 -3.53 -7.55
N GLY A 161 -5.09 -3.13 -8.80
CA GLY A 161 -4.30 -3.61 -9.92
C GLY A 161 -2.81 -3.34 -9.78
N TYR A 162 -2.42 -2.13 -9.34
CA TYR A 162 -1.02 -1.80 -9.08
C TYR A 162 -0.45 -2.57 -7.89
N ALA A 163 -1.21 -2.76 -6.81
CA ALA A 163 -0.75 -3.55 -5.67
C ALA A 163 -0.41 -4.99 -6.06
N GLU A 164 -1.30 -5.65 -6.81
CA GLU A 164 -1.11 -7.02 -7.29
C GLU A 164 0.05 -7.12 -8.29
N ALA A 165 0.16 -6.16 -9.21
CA ALA A 165 1.27 -6.08 -10.15
C ALA A 165 2.61 -5.87 -9.45
N ASN A 166 2.69 -4.94 -8.48
CA ASN A 166 3.90 -4.68 -7.70
C ASN A 166 4.30 -5.91 -6.88
N ARG A 167 3.33 -6.60 -6.26
CA ARG A 167 3.58 -7.85 -5.55
C ARG A 167 4.18 -8.92 -6.46
N LYS A 168 3.65 -9.08 -7.68
CA LYS A 168 4.21 -10.02 -8.68
C LYS A 168 5.63 -9.64 -9.10
N GLU A 169 5.83 -8.38 -9.46
CA GLU A 169 7.14 -7.83 -9.84
C GLU A 169 8.17 -7.98 -8.71
N TRP A 170 7.74 -7.80 -7.46
CA TRP A 170 8.59 -8.00 -6.30
C TRP A 170 8.98 -9.46 -6.08
N VAL A 171 8.08 -10.42 -6.31
CA VAL A 171 8.44 -11.85 -6.27
C VAL A 171 9.57 -12.14 -7.27
N ASP A 172 9.45 -11.64 -8.49
CA ASP A 172 10.39 -11.92 -9.58
C ASP A 172 11.75 -11.21 -9.39
N LYS A 173 11.74 -9.95 -8.93
CA LYS A 173 12.92 -9.06 -8.94
C LYS A 173 13.46 -8.73 -7.55
N GLY A 174 12.68 -8.94 -6.50
CA GLY A 174 12.93 -8.40 -5.15
C GLY A 174 14.23 -8.88 -4.53
N ARG A 175 14.58 -10.17 -4.66
CA ARG A 175 15.86 -10.69 -4.12
C ARG A 175 17.07 -9.98 -4.71
N ASN A 176 17.04 -9.72 -6.03
CA ASN A 176 18.12 -9.00 -6.68
C ASN A 176 18.12 -7.52 -6.29
N LEU A 177 16.93 -6.90 -6.20
CA LEU A 177 16.80 -5.50 -5.81
C LEU A 177 17.38 -5.23 -4.41
N VAL A 178 17.15 -6.11 -3.43
CA VAL A 178 17.74 -5.95 -2.09
C VAL A 178 19.27 -5.93 -2.13
N LYS A 179 19.90 -6.78 -2.96
CA LYS A 179 21.36 -6.76 -3.17
C LYS A 179 21.81 -5.42 -3.76
N VAL A 180 21.13 -4.98 -4.81
CA VAL A 180 21.41 -3.69 -5.47
C VAL A 180 21.25 -2.52 -4.49
N TYR A 181 20.23 -2.53 -3.63
CA TYR A 181 20.03 -1.49 -2.61
C TYR A 181 21.18 -1.47 -1.62
N LEU A 182 21.61 -2.63 -1.13
CA LEU A 182 22.72 -2.77 -0.19
C LEU A 182 24.04 -2.27 -0.81
N GLU A 183 24.32 -2.63 -2.05
CA GLU A 183 25.50 -2.16 -2.78
C GLU A 183 25.47 -0.64 -2.98
N ARG A 184 24.33 -0.10 -3.42
CA ARG A 184 24.14 1.36 -3.58
C ARG A 184 24.28 2.11 -2.27
N PHE A 185 23.83 1.52 -1.17
CA PHE A 185 24.00 2.11 0.16
C PHE A 185 25.49 2.15 0.52
N LYS A 186 26.20 1.03 0.41
CA LYS A 186 27.65 0.94 0.71
C LYS A 186 28.48 1.90 -0.15
N LEU A 187 28.11 2.07 -1.42
CA LEU A 187 28.76 3.03 -2.32
C LEU A 187 28.54 4.48 -1.88
N ARG A 188 27.33 4.84 -1.44
CA ARG A 188 27.05 6.19 -0.91
C ARG A 188 27.79 6.46 0.40
N ASP A 189 27.87 5.46 1.26
CA ASP A 189 28.53 5.54 2.56
C ASP A 189 30.06 5.74 2.43
N SER A 190 30.69 5.10 1.44
CA SER A 190 32.14 5.23 1.21
C SER A 190 32.55 6.57 0.59
N VAL A 191 31.67 7.21 -0.17
CA VAL A 191 31.93 8.49 -0.87
C VAL A 191 31.77 9.72 0.05
N GLY A 192 31.14 9.55 1.22
CA GLY A 192 30.94 10.61 2.20
C GLY A 192 29.95 11.71 1.75
N PRO A 193 29.52 12.60 2.65
CA PRO A 193 28.46 13.59 2.39
C PRO A 193 28.83 14.71 1.38
N GLY A 194 30.04 14.67 0.79
CA GLY A 194 30.54 15.67 -0.17
C GLY A 194 30.65 15.18 -1.62
N GLY A 195 30.51 13.88 -1.90
CA GLY A 195 30.55 13.36 -3.27
C GLY A 195 29.15 13.23 -3.86
N GLY A 196 28.61 14.35 -4.35
CA GLY A 196 27.31 14.37 -5.00
C GLY A 196 27.29 13.49 -6.25
N PHE A 197 26.58 12.36 -6.20
CA PHE A 197 25.96 11.82 -7.41
C PHE A 197 24.79 12.73 -7.77
N SER A 198 25.09 13.75 -8.58
CA SER A 198 24.09 14.53 -9.27
C SER A 198 23.48 13.65 -10.36
N SER A 199 22.16 13.47 -10.31
CA SER A 199 21.34 12.73 -11.26
C SER A 199 21.21 11.22 -11.01
N THR A 200 19.97 10.83 -10.76
CA THR A 200 19.42 9.47 -10.91
C THR A 200 19.68 8.82 -12.28
N GLY A 201 20.21 9.57 -13.27
CA GLY A 201 20.54 9.08 -14.61
C GLY A 201 21.73 8.12 -14.63
N ASP A 202 22.83 8.45 -13.97
CA ASP A 202 24.10 7.70 -14.12
C ASP A 202 24.07 6.30 -13.48
N LEU A 203 23.18 6.10 -12.50
CA LEU A 203 23.01 4.81 -11.80
C LEU A 203 22.02 3.86 -12.50
N MET A 204 21.24 4.34 -13.48
CA MET A 204 20.32 3.50 -14.25
C MET A 204 21.04 2.79 -15.40
N GLU A 205 22.12 3.38 -15.93
CA GLU A 205 22.91 2.82 -17.03
C GLU A 205 23.75 1.60 -16.59
N LEU A 206 24.21 1.58 -15.33
CA LEU A 206 24.96 0.45 -14.77
C LEU A 206 24.09 -0.77 -14.44
N ALA A 207 22.80 -0.57 -14.16
CA ALA A 207 21.87 -1.66 -13.84
C ALA A 207 21.16 -2.25 -15.08
N LEU A 208 21.11 -1.51 -16.19
CA LEU A 208 20.54 -1.97 -17.46
C LEU A 208 21.54 -2.76 -18.31
N THR A 209 22.84 -2.55 -18.10
CA THR A 209 23.91 -3.24 -18.84
C THR A 209 24.09 -4.71 -18.43
N GLU A 210 23.72 -5.09 -17.20
CA GLU A 210 23.77 -6.50 -16.76
C GLU A 210 22.48 -7.29 -17.05
N ALA A 211 21.41 -6.64 -17.52
CA ALA A 211 20.11 -7.29 -17.77
C ALA A 211 19.88 -7.69 -19.24
N THR A 212 20.89 -7.55 -20.11
CA THR A 212 20.75 -7.83 -21.54
C THR A 212 21.80 -8.84 -22.01
N GLU A 213 21.47 -10.13 -21.96
CA GLU A 213 22.11 -11.15 -22.80
C GLU A 213 21.22 -11.51 -24.02
N PRO A 214 21.81 -11.90 -25.16
CA PRO A 214 21.23 -11.68 -26.47
C PRO A 214 20.26 -12.78 -26.90
N ALA A 215 19.21 -12.37 -27.61
CA ALA A 215 18.33 -13.26 -28.36
C ALA A 215 19.12 -14.00 -29.46
N SER A 216 19.19 -15.33 -29.38
CA SER A 216 19.60 -16.17 -30.50
C SER A 216 18.38 -16.55 -31.35
N MET A 217 18.33 -16.01 -32.57
CA MET A 217 17.50 -16.50 -33.66
C MET A 217 17.87 -17.95 -34.02
N SER A 218 16.86 -18.80 -34.22
CA SER A 218 16.95 -19.94 -35.14
C SER A 218 15.60 -20.13 -35.84
N SER A 219 15.66 -20.06 -37.16
CA SER A 219 14.60 -20.17 -38.16
C SER A 219 14.39 -21.61 -38.63
N ALA A 220 13.13 -22.00 -38.88
CA ALA A 220 12.65 -22.86 -39.99
C ALA A 220 11.19 -23.26 -39.68
N SER A 221 10.17 -22.75 -40.38
CA SER A 221 9.50 -23.38 -41.56
C SER A 221 9.05 -24.82 -41.28
N ASP A 222 7.82 -25.28 -41.51
CA ASP A 222 6.87 -24.88 -42.54
C ASP A 222 5.53 -25.64 -42.37
N HIS A 223 4.48 -25.10 -43.01
CA HIS A 223 3.27 -25.77 -43.55
C HIS A 223 2.18 -26.38 -42.64
N GLY A 224 0.93 -26.00 -42.93
CA GLY A 224 -0.20 -26.94 -42.82
C GLY A 224 -1.59 -26.39 -42.48
N SER A 225 -2.18 -25.62 -43.40
CA SER A 225 -3.61 -25.60 -43.80
C SER A 225 -4.77 -25.83 -42.79
N ALA A 226 -5.67 -24.84 -42.83
CA ALA A 226 -7.11 -24.96 -43.12
C ALA A 226 -8.16 -25.26 -42.02
N ILE A 227 -9.10 -24.31 -41.89
CA ILE A 227 -10.59 -24.44 -41.90
C ILE A 227 -11.16 -25.49 -40.93
N GLY A 228 -11.84 -25.15 -39.83
CA GLY A 228 -13.10 -24.41 -39.74
C GLY A 228 -14.23 -25.33 -39.20
N LEU A 229 -15.19 -24.76 -38.47
CA LEU A 229 -16.50 -25.30 -38.02
C LEU A 229 -16.61 -25.87 -36.59
N ASN A 230 -17.06 -25.00 -35.66
CA ASN A 230 -18.36 -24.97 -34.97
C ASN A 230 -18.99 -26.22 -34.30
N LEU A 231 -19.59 -25.92 -33.12
CA LEU A 231 -20.79 -26.52 -32.47
C LEU A 231 -20.57 -27.87 -31.77
N ASP A 232 -21.15 -28.23 -30.63
CA ASP A 232 -22.03 -27.62 -29.62
C ASP A 232 -22.24 -28.69 -28.51
N GLU A 233 -22.86 -28.29 -27.40
CA GLU A 233 -23.67 -29.09 -26.44
C GLU A 233 -23.03 -29.95 -25.32
N GLY A 234 -23.62 -29.78 -24.13
CA GLY A 234 -23.80 -30.84 -23.12
C GLY A 234 -23.16 -30.55 -21.76
N SER A 235 -23.75 -29.73 -20.89
CA SER A 235 -24.85 -30.05 -19.95
C SER A 235 -24.43 -30.80 -18.67
N HIS A 236 -24.85 -30.24 -17.52
CA HIS A 236 -25.11 -30.91 -16.22
C HIS A 236 -23.88 -31.43 -15.43
N ILE A 237 -23.78 -31.40 -14.08
CA ILE A 237 -24.78 -31.47 -13.00
C ILE A 237 -24.09 -31.08 -11.66
N PHE A 238 -24.92 -30.75 -10.67
CA PHE A 238 -24.67 -30.48 -9.24
C PHE A 238 -24.03 -31.64 -8.43
N ASP A 239 -23.60 -31.28 -7.21
CA ASP A 239 -23.40 -32.07 -5.97
C ASP A 239 -22.16 -32.98 -5.86
N VAL A 240 -21.24 -32.65 -4.94
CA VAL A 240 -21.19 -33.06 -3.50
C VAL A 240 -20.39 -32.04 -2.69
#